data_AF-A0A382EJN0-F1
#
_entry.id   AF-A0A382EJN0-F1
#
_cell.length_a   1.000
_cell.length_b   1.000
_cell.length_c   1.000
_cell.angle_alpha   90.00
_cell.angle_beta   90.00
_cell.angle_gamma   90.00
#
_symmetry.space_group_name_H-M   'P 1'
#
loop_
_entity.id
_entity.type
_entity.pdbx_description
1 polymer ?
#
loop_
_entity_poly.entity_id
_entity_poly.type
_entity_poly.pdbx_seq_one_letter_code
_entity_poly.pdbx_strand_id
1 'polypeptide(L)'
;MADEIREAYNVRNQVQIDLAEYEAKNAQIGALKDEIQKMKDAAGPNKMGWMWLAPEYFSRWRIFPRAFITMYIYLLFQSANWFMELVDPTVAQSGLISVLVGAGAAWFGLYVNSTSTQHDVVAKDV
;
A
#
# COMPACT_ATOMS: atom_id res chain seq x y z
N MET A 1 22.11 -16.40 -57.76
CA MET A 1 20.99 -17.16 -57.15
C MET A 1 20.64 -16.64 -55.75
N ALA A 2 21.58 -16.45 -54.82
CA ALA A 2 21.26 -15.92 -53.48
C ALA A 2 20.79 -14.45 -53.48
N ASP A 3 21.39 -13.59 -54.31
CA ASP A 3 21.05 -12.16 -54.36
C ASP A 3 19.66 -11.91 -54.95
N GLU A 4 19.28 -12.68 -55.97
CA GLU A 4 17.98 -12.62 -56.63
C GLU A 4 16.85 -13.06 -55.69
N ILE A 5 17.10 -14.08 -54.85
CA ILE A 5 16.17 -14.49 -53.80
C ILE A 5 16.03 -13.41 -52.73
N ARG A 6 17.11 -12.70 -52.39
CA ARG A 6 17.08 -11.61 -51.40
C ARG A 6 16.36 -10.37 -51.93
N GLU A 7 16.53 -10.05 -53.20
CA GLU A 7 15.82 -8.95 -53.87
C GLU A 7 14.33 -9.27 -53.99
N ALA A 8 13.96 -10.48 -54.42
CA ALA A 8 12.57 -10.93 -54.47
C ALA A 8 11.90 -10.95 -53.09
N TYR A 9 12.62 -11.36 -52.04
CA TYR A 9 12.13 -11.31 -50.65
C TYR A 9 11.92 -9.87 -50.18
N ASN A 10 12.88 -8.98 -50.47
CA ASN A 10 12.77 -7.57 -50.11
C ASN A 10 11.60 -6.90 -50.83
N VAL A 11 11.41 -7.11 -52.14
CA VAL A 11 10.28 -6.54 -52.91
C VAL A 11 8.92 -6.99 -52.39
N ARG A 12 8.80 -8.27 -51.97
CA ARG A 12 7.58 -8.84 -51.39
C ARG A 12 7.28 -8.34 -49.97
N ASN A 13 8.25 -7.72 -49.31
CA ASN A 13 8.17 -7.20 -47.94
C ASN A 13 8.33 -5.66 -47.90
N GLN A 14 7.94 -4.97 -48.98
CA GLN A 14 7.90 -3.51 -49.03
C GLN A 14 6.49 -3.05 -48.65
N VAL A 15 6.38 -2.33 -47.55
CA VAL A 15 5.16 -1.64 -47.15
C VAL A 15 5.00 -0.43 -48.09
N GLN A 16 4.33 -0.61 -49.22
CA GLN A 16 4.03 0.47 -50.17
C GLN A 16 2.88 1.31 -49.62
N ILE A 17 3.19 2.23 -48.70
CA ILE A 17 2.26 3.25 -48.22
C ILE A 17 2.66 4.56 -48.88
N ASP A 18 1.71 5.20 -49.56
CA ASP A 18 1.92 6.54 -50.13
C ASP A 18 2.27 7.54 -49.02
N LEU A 19 3.15 8.51 -49.29
CA LEU A 19 3.58 9.47 -48.27
C LEU A 19 2.39 10.19 -47.62
N ALA A 20 1.36 10.51 -48.42
CA ALA A 20 0.15 11.14 -47.92
C ALA A 20 -0.69 10.18 -47.05
N GLU A 21 -0.70 8.89 -47.37
CA GLU A 21 -1.38 7.86 -46.57
C GLU A 21 -0.66 7.58 -45.24
N TYR A 22 0.68 7.68 -45.23
CA TYR A 22 1.50 7.55 -44.02
C TYR A 22 1.28 8.73 -43.06
N GLU A 23 1.26 9.95 -43.60
CA GLU A 23 0.95 11.16 -42.82
C GLU A 23 -0.47 11.09 -42.26
N ALA A 24 -1.44 10.65 -43.06
CA ALA A 24 -2.82 10.46 -42.62
C ALA A 24 -2.95 9.39 -41.51
N LYS A 25 -2.26 8.25 -41.62
CA LYS A 25 -2.25 7.20 -40.59
C LYS A 25 -1.55 7.66 -39.31
N ASN A 26 -0.44 8.39 -39.40
CA ASN A 26 0.23 8.93 -38.23
C ASN A 26 -0.60 10.00 -37.51
N ALA A 27 -1.31 10.85 -38.26
CA ALA A 27 -2.25 11.80 -37.70
C ALA A 27 -3.40 11.08 -36.97
N GLN A 28 -3.94 10.00 -37.56
CA GLN A 28 -4.96 9.16 -36.91
C GLN A 28 -4.42 8.48 -35.64
N ILE A 29 -3.20 7.94 -35.67
CA ILE A 29 -2.55 7.35 -34.49
C ILE A 29 -2.37 8.38 -33.38
N GLY A 30 -1.99 9.62 -33.72
CA GLY A 30 -1.89 10.73 -32.77
C GLY A 30 -3.23 11.07 -32.14
N ALA A 31 -4.26 11.27 -32.95
CA ALA A 31 -5.62 11.56 -32.47
C ALA A 31 -6.17 10.43 -31.59
N LEU A 32 -5.93 9.16 -31.96
CA LEU A 32 -6.37 7.99 -31.21
C LEU A 32 -5.60 7.86 -29.88
N LYS A 33 -4.30 8.17 -29.86
CA LYS A 33 -3.50 8.22 -28.64
C LYS A 33 -4.00 9.31 -27.69
N ASP A 34 -4.33 10.49 -28.21
CA ASP A 34 -4.88 11.59 -27.42
C ASP A 34 -6.27 11.25 -26.85
N GLU A 35 -7.10 10.55 -27.62
CA GLU A 35 -8.39 10.05 -27.16
C GLU A 35 -8.23 8.98 -26.06
N ILE A 36 -7.32 8.03 -26.24
CA ILE A 36 -6.97 7.03 -25.21
C ILE A 36 -6.43 7.71 -23.95
N GLN A 37 -5.59 8.74 -24.11
CA GLN A 37 -5.04 9.49 -22.98
C GLN A 37 -6.16 10.24 -22.23
N LYS A 38 -7.04 10.94 -22.95
CA LYS A 38 -8.23 11.57 -22.35
C LYS A 38 -9.14 10.56 -21.64
N MET A 39 -9.35 9.37 -22.21
CA MET A 39 -10.12 8.30 -21.57
C MET A 39 -9.42 7.77 -20.31
N LYS A 40 -8.09 7.62 -20.31
CA LYS A 40 -7.32 7.23 -19.11
C LYS A 40 -7.36 8.30 -18.02
N ASP A 41 -7.24 9.56 -18.39
CA ASP A 41 -7.27 10.69 -17.46
C ASP A 41 -8.68 10.89 -16.89
N ALA A 42 -9.72 10.74 -17.71
CA ALA A 42 -11.11 10.77 -17.28
C ALA A 42 -11.52 9.54 -16.43
N ALA A 43 -10.92 8.37 -16.71
CA ALA A 43 -11.13 7.18 -15.89
C ALA A 43 -10.49 7.30 -14.49
N GLY A 44 -9.52 8.21 -14.32
CA GLY A 44 -8.84 8.47 -13.06
C GLY A 44 -8.19 7.22 -12.45
N PRO A 45 -7.45 7.34 -11.33
CA PRO A 45 -7.09 6.17 -10.55
C PRO A 45 -8.38 5.51 -10.08
N ASN A 46 -8.56 4.23 -10.43
CA ASN A 46 -9.78 3.47 -10.15
C ASN A 46 -9.94 3.31 -8.62
N LYS A 47 -10.61 4.27 -7.98
CA LYS A 47 -10.75 4.38 -6.51
C LYS A 47 -11.54 3.22 -5.89
N MET A 48 -12.23 2.44 -6.72
CA MET A 48 -12.95 1.21 -6.37
C MET A 48 -12.08 -0.05 -6.46
N GLY A 49 -10.80 0.09 -6.81
CA GLY A 49 -9.86 -1.02 -6.74
C GLY A 49 -9.66 -1.46 -5.29
N TRP A 50 -9.87 -2.74 -5.01
CA TRP A 50 -9.45 -3.50 -3.83
C TRP A 50 -8.14 -3.01 -3.17
N MET A 51 -7.14 -2.59 -3.95
CA MET A 51 -5.87 -2.04 -3.44
C MET A 51 -6.01 -0.66 -2.76
N TRP A 52 -6.95 0.19 -3.22
CA TRP A 52 -7.24 1.52 -2.67
C TRP A 52 -8.19 1.47 -1.48
N LEU A 53 -9.05 0.46 -1.41
CA LEU A 53 -9.98 0.23 -0.30
C LEU A 53 -9.32 -0.53 0.87
N ALA A 54 -8.29 -1.33 0.58
CA ALA A 54 -7.53 -2.08 1.59
C ALA A 54 -7.12 -1.25 2.83
N PRO A 55 -6.50 -0.06 2.72
CA PRO A 55 -6.09 0.72 3.90
C PRO A 55 -7.27 1.11 4.83
N GLU A 56 -8.46 1.32 4.27
CA GLU A 56 -9.67 1.63 5.06
C GLU A 56 -10.20 0.40 5.82
N TYR A 57 -10.08 -0.80 5.23
CA TYR A 57 -10.49 -2.04 5.88
C TYR A 57 -9.51 -2.47 6.99
N PHE A 58 -8.20 -2.25 6.80
CA PHE A 58 -7.18 -2.47 7.83
C PHE A 58 -7.37 -1.58 9.06
N SER A 59 -7.78 -0.32 8.87
CA SER A 59 -8.08 0.58 9.99
C SER A 59 -9.40 0.19 10.68
N ARG A 60 -10.44 -0.19 9.92
CA ARG A 60 -11.77 -0.54 10.46
C ARG A 60 -11.79 -1.79 11.33
N TRP A 61 -11.00 -2.81 11.00
CA TRP A 61 -10.92 -4.03 11.80
C TRP A 61 -10.03 -3.92 13.04
N ARG A 62 -9.32 -2.79 13.23
CA ARG A 62 -8.39 -2.59 14.36
C ARG A 62 -7.45 -3.80 14.53
N ILE A 63 -6.90 -4.30 13.41
CA ILE A 63 -6.00 -5.46 13.40
C ILE A 63 -4.74 -5.19 14.22
N PHE A 64 -4.13 -4.01 14.03
CA PHE A 64 -2.89 -3.63 14.68
C PHE A 64 -3.02 -3.60 16.23
N PRO A 65 -4.03 -2.94 16.80
CA PRO A 65 -4.26 -2.96 18.24
C PRO A 65 -4.53 -4.36 18.79
N ARG A 66 -5.35 -5.16 18.11
CA ARG A 66 -5.71 -6.50 18.57
C ARG A 66 -4.48 -7.41 18.58
N ALA A 67 -3.75 -7.47 17.47
CA ALA A 67 -2.53 -8.27 17.35
C ALA A 67 -1.47 -7.83 18.37
N PHE A 68 -1.32 -6.52 18.59
CA PHE A 68 -0.39 -5.98 19.58
C PHE A 68 -0.77 -6.40 21.01
N ILE A 69 -2.05 -6.31 21.39
CA ILE A 69 -2.53 -6.74 22.70
C ILE A 69 -2.31 -8.24 22.91
N THR A 70 -2.64 -9.06 21.90
CA THR A 70 -2.45 -10.52 22.00
C THR A 70 -0.98 -10.88 22.18
N MET A 71 -0.11 -10.24 21.41
CA MET A 71 1.34 -10.41 21.53
C MET A 71 1.86 -9.96 22.90
N TYR A 72 1.41 -8.81 23.39
CA TYR A 72 1.80 -8.28 24.69
C TYR A 72 1.43 -9.20 25.85
N ILE A 73 0.21 -9.74 25.85
CA ILE A 73 -0.25 -10.71 26.87
C ILE A 73 0.61 -11.97 26.82
N TYR A 74 0.94 -12.47 25.63
CA TYR A 74 1.81 -13.63 25.48
C TYR A 74 3.22 -13.38 26.04
N LEU A 75 3.81 -12.22 25.75
CA LEU A 75 5.13 -11.84 26.23
C LEU A 75 5.15 -11.68 27.76
N LEU A 76 4.12 -11.04 28.32
CA LEU A 76 3.95 -10.92 29.77
C LEU A 76 3.79 -12.28 30.43
N PHE A 77 2.94 -13.16 29.89
CA PHE A 77 2.71 -14.49 30.42
C PHE A 77 4.00 -15.32 30.45
N GLN A 78 4.77 -15.33 29.37
CA GLN A 78 6.08 -15.99 29.31
C GLN A 78 7.05 -15.41 30.33
N SER A 79 7.17 -14.07 30.39
CA SER A 79 8.12 -13.42 31.31
C SER A 79 7.75 -13.61 32.78
N ALA A 80 6.46 -13.58 33.12
CA ALA A 80 5.94 -13.82 34.46
C ALA A 80 6.12 -15.28 34.88
N ASN A 81 5.81 -16.24 34.01
CA ASN A 81 6.02 -17.66 34.31
C ASN A 81 7.50 -17.99 34.49
N TRP A 82 8.36 -17.44 33.63
CA TRP A 82 9.81 -17.57 33.79
C TRP A 82 10.25 -17.02 35.16
N PHE A 83 9.81 -15.82 35.55
CA PHE A 83 10.18 -15.23 36.84
C PHE A 83 9.73 -16.07 38.05
N MET A 84 8.56 -16.69 37.97
CA MET A 84 8.01 -17.55 39.02
C MET A 84 8.70 -18.93 39.13
N GLU A 85 9.36 -19.38 38.07
CA GLU A 85 10.08 -20.67 38.04
C GLU A 85 11.47 -20.59 38.69
N LEU A 86 11.99 -19.39 38.95
CA LEU A 86 13.29 -19.22 39.58
C LEU A 86 13.26 -19.57 41.07
N VAL A 87 14.21 -20.41 41.49
CA VAL A 87 14.37 -20.85 42.89
C VAL A 87 14.81 -19.72 43.84
N ASP A 88 15.53 -18.71 43.32
CA ASP A 88 15.98 -17.53 44.06
C ASP A 88 15.85 -16.27 43.17
N PRO A 89 14.70 -15.56 43.24
CA PRO A 89 14.43 -14.42 42.37
C PRO A 89 15.27 -13.20 42.80
N THR A 90 16.09 -12.69 41.87
CA THR A 90 16.94 -11.51 42.12
C THR A 90 16.23 -10.19 41.82
N VAL A 91 16.65 -9.10 42.47
CA VAL A 91 16.10 -7.75 42.27
C VAL A 91 16.27 -7.25 40.81
N ALA A 92 17.34 -7.66 40.13
CA ALA A 92 17.55 -7.30 38.73
C ALA A 92 16.48 -7.94 37.80
N GLN A 93 16.06 -9.18 38.09
CA GLN A 93 15.08 -9.92 37.28
C GLN A 93 13.66 -9.39 37.48
N SER A 94 13.30 -8.97 38.71
CA SER A 94 12.03 -8.27 38.94
C SER A 94 11.99 -6.90 38.26
N GLY A 95 13.15 -6.24 38.12
CA GLY A 95 13.30 -5.02 37.32
C GLY A 95 12.91 -5.21 35.85
N LEU A 96 13.26 -6.34 35.24
CA LEU A 96 12.86 -6.66 33.86
C LEU A 96 11.34 -6.79 33.70
N ILE A 97 10.66 -7.45 34.64
CA ILE A 97 9.19 -7.56 34.64
C ILE A 97 8.53 -6.19 34.84
N SER A 98 9.07 -5.37 35.73
CA SER A 98 8.58 -4.00 35.98
C SER A 98 8.66 -3.12 34.72
N VAL A 99 9.76 -3.18 33.98
CA VAL A 99 9.92 -2.43 32.71
C VAL A 99 8.92 -2.92 31.66
N LEU A 100 8.71 -4.24 31.53
CA LEU A 100 7.72 -4.79 30.59
C LEU A 100 6.30 -4.29 30.88
N VAL A 101 5.89 -4.31 32.16
CA VAL A 101 4.56 -3.85 32.59
C VAL A 101 4.42 -2.32 32.45
N GLY A 102 5.45 -1.56 32.85
CA GLY A 102 5.47 -0.10 32.77
C GLY A 102 5.42 0.43 31.33
N ALA A 103 6.19 -0.18 30.42
CA ALA A 103 6.16 0.16 29.00
C ALA A 103 4.79 -0.11 28.37
N GLY A 104 4.12 -1.20 28.78
CA GLY A 104 2.75 -1.49 28.34
C GLY A 104 1.76 -0.42 28.76
N ALA A 105 1.79 0.02 30.02
CA ALA A 105 0.90 1.07 30.53
C ALA A 105 1.07 2.40 29.77
N ALA A 106 2.31 2.80 29.51
CA ALA A 106 2.60 4.02 28.74
C ALA A 106 2.06 3.95 27.31
N TRP A 107 2.27 2.81 26.63
CA TRP A 107 1.79 2.62 25.25
C TRP A 107 0.27 2.56 25.17
N PHE A 108 -0.41 1.88 26.10
CA PHE A 108 -1.87 1.87 26.16
C PHE A 108 -2.45 3.28 26.35
N GLY A 109 -1.82 4.11 27.19
CA GLY A 109 -2.22 5.50 27.37
C GLY A 109 -2.14 6.31 26.07
N LEU A 110 -1.05 6.17 25.33
CA LEU A 110 -0.87 6.83 24.03
C LEU A 110 -1.84 6.29 22.96
N TYR A 111 -2.08 4.97 22.97
CA TYR A 111 -2.95 4.31 22.00
C TYR A 111 -4.43 4.68 22.18
N VAL A 112 -4.92 4.80 23.42
CA VAL A 112 -6.32 5.16 23.70
C VAL A 112 -6.57 6.66 23.49
N ASN A 113 -5.59 7.52 23.82
CA ASN A 113 -5.76 8.97 23.76
C ASN A 113 -5.57 9.58 22.35
N SER A 114 -5.08 8.82 21.37
CA SER A 114 -4.79 9.31 20.01
C SER A 114 -6.01 9.35 19.07
N THR A 115 -7.20 8.95 19.52
CA THR A 115 -8.42 8.88 18.69
C THR A 115 -9.32 10.13 18.80
N SER A 116 -8.95 11.14 19.59
CA SER A 116 -9.91 12.15 20.10
C SER A 116 -9.94 13.53 19.41
N THR A 117 -9.13 13.80 18.37
CA THR A 117 -9.04 15.18 17.82
C THR A 117 -9.40 15.23 16.34
N GLN A 118 -10.70 15.22 16.04
CA GLN A 118 -11.28 15.86 14.86
C GLN A 118 -12.67 16.36 15.25
N HIS A 119 -12.73 17.52 15.89
CA HIS A 119 -13.96 18.31 15.95
C HIS A 119 -13.70 19.57 15.13
N ASP A 120 -14.03 19.52 13.84
CA ASP A 120 -14.13 20.72 13.03
C ASP A 120 -15.16 21.62 13.71
N VAL A 121 -14.68 22.74 14.23
CA VAL A 121 -15.55 23.86 14.60
C VAL A 121 -16.11 24.39 13.28
N VAL A 122 -17.28 23.90 12.89
CA VAL A 122 -18.09 24.51 11.83
C VAL A 122 -18.37 25.94 12.30
N ALA A 123 -17.57 26.87 11.76
CA ALA A 123 -17.82 28.29 11.82
C ALA A 123 -19.25 28.50 11.32
N LYS A 124 -20.15 28.78 12.26
CA LYS A 124 -21.53 29.11 11.95
C LYS A 124 -21.56 30.62 11.73
N ASP A 125 -21.19 31.01 10.52
CA ASP A 125 -21.52 32.33 9.99
C ASP A 125 -23.03 32.37 9.72
N VAL A 126 -23.81 32.87 10.68
CA VAL A 126 -25.10 33.58 10.47
C VAL A 126 -25.27 34.60 11.60
#